data_AF-A0ABC8V2T2-F1
#
_entry.id   AF-A0ABC8V2T2-F1
#
_cell.length_a   1.000
_cell.length_b   1.000
_cell.length_c   1.000
_cell.angle_alpha   90.00
_cell.angle_beta   90.00
_cell.angle_gamma   90.00
#
_symmetry.space_group_name_H-M   'P 1'
#
loop_
_entity.id
_entity.type
_entity.pdbx_description
1 polymer ?
#
loop_
_entity_poly.entity_id
_entity_poly.type
_entity_poly.pdbx_seq_one_letter_code
_entity_poly.pdbx_strand_id
1 'polypeptide(L)'
;MSSSFCRTIYSEIEEVGWEHLVRFSEDLTFLSFRIIDKKGRTHAMEILLDKTYPKFPPSVSADVPYIFDLEWSVNLRLKDVVQQFQQHLEKLQDFWSTLDDIDQSLWVVDPKPSHRATSYRQINIGNDCFVMLSINANDPRSLPECRFMGSDPKVNLLRRTWRRNWKGWIKDKLFLENLSLYWRLNFQDLQMSRRMIRKMNVEFVMRNIFPLMMNLELRVGVELIIPVIMMTAVGLSIAFVLGIGYVPSLQQGSHLMFCLGIVHTVQSRLQSISML
;
A
#
# COMPACT_ATOMS: atom_id res chain seq x y z
N MET A 1 39.97 7.75 -2.80
CA MET A 1 39.66 6.42 -2.20
C MET A 1 40.91 5.57 -2.23
N SER A 2 41.17 4.71 -1.24
CA SER A 2 42.32 3.80 -1.34
C SER A 2 41.99 2.71 -2.36
N SER A 3 42.96 2.35 -3.21
CA SER A 3 42.81 1.26 -4.18
C SER A 3 42.49 -0.08 -3.51
N SER A 4 42.93 -0.26 -2.25
CA SER A 4 42.65 -1.45 -1.45
C SER A 4 41.18 -1.57 -1.06
N PHE A 5 40.52 -0.49 -0.65
CA PHE A 5 39.11 -0.50 -0.28
C PHE A 5 38.23 -0.89 -1.46
N CYS A 6 38.40 -0.22 -2.61
CA CYS A 6 37.61 -0.50 -3.81
C CYS A 6 37.80 -1.95 -4.27
N ARG A 7 39.04 -2.46 -4.25
CA ARG A 7 39.33 -3.85 -4.64
C ARG A 7 38.64 -4.86 -3.71
N THR A 8 38.60 -4.60 -2.41
CA THR A 8 37.89 -5.44 -1.45
C THR A 8 36.39 -5.48 -1.76
N ILE A 9 35.75 -4.31 -1.93
CA ILE A 9 34.32 -4.25 -2.20
C ILE A 9 33.95 -4.91 -3.54
N TYR A 10 34.74 -4.68 -4.60
CA TYR A 10 34.53 -5.36 -5.88
C TYR A 10 34.61 -6.89 -5.76
N SER A 11 35.60 -7.41 -5.03
CA SER A 11 35.71 -8.85 -4.76
C SER A 11 34.52 -9.38 -3.96
N GLU A 12 33.98 -8.61 -3.02
CA GLU A 12 32.82 -9.05 -2.23
C GLU A 12 31.50 -8.97 -3.00
N ILE A 13 31.35 -8.01 -3.90
CA ILE A 13 30.23 -7.98 -4.86
C ILE A 13 30.28 -9.21 -5.77
N GLU A 14 31.45 -9.59 -6.25
CA GLU A 14 31.62 -10.79 -7.08
C GLU A 14 31.24 -12.06 -6.32
N GLU A 15 31.56 -12.15 -5.02
CA GLU A 15 31.13 -13.26 -4.16
C GLU A 15 29.60 -13.31 -3.95
N VAL A 16 28.93 -12.16 -3.93
CA VAL A 16 27.46 -12.07 -3.85
C VAL A 16 26.79 -12.37 -5.20
N GLY A 17 27.46 -12.03 -6.30
CA GLY A 17 26.94 -12.14 -7.66
C GLY A 17 26.47 -10.80 -8.22
N TRP A 18 27.04 -10.43 -9.37
CA TRP A 18 26.75 -9.16 -10.07
C TRP A 18 25.30 -9.04 -10.54
N GLU A 19 24.65 -10.17 -10.82
CA GLU A 19 23.25 -10.27 -11.23
C GLU A 19 22.26 -9.86 -10.12
N HIS A 20 22.71 -9.86 -8.87
CA HIS A 20 21.94 -9.39 -7.72
C HIS A 20 22.15 -7.89 -7.48
N LEU A 21 23.22 -7.28 -7.98
CA LEU A 21 23.50 -5.87 -7.76
C LEU A 21 22.56 -4.99 -8.60
N VAL A 22 21.78 -4.14 -7.94
CA VAL A 22 20.85 -3.19 -8.60
C VAL A 22 21.54 -1.87 -8.89
N ARG A 23 22.25 -1.33 -7.90
CA ARG A 23 22.95 -0.05 -7.98
C ARG A 23 24.01 0.06 -6.88
N PHE A 24 24.98 0.92 -7.11
CA PHE A 24 25.99 1.31 -6.13
C PHE A 24 26.42 2.76 -6.36
N SER A 25 26.99 3.42 -5.34
CA SER A 25 27.56 4.76 -5.48
C SER A 25 28.96 4.71 -6.09
N GLU A 26 29.41 5.80 -6.75
CA GLU A 26 30.77 5.90 -7.32
C GLU A 26 31.87 5.63 -6.30
N ASP A 27 31.60 5.96 -5.04
CA ASP A 27 32.51 5.83 -3.93
C ASP A 27 32.39 4.47 -3.20
N LEU A 28 31.53 3.58 -3.70
CA LEU A 28 31.29 2.22 -3.18
C LEU A 28 30.88 2.20 -1.69
N THR A 29 30.43 3.32 -1.13
CA THR A 29 29.89 3.38 0.23
C THR A 29 28.41 3.01 0.29
N PHE A 30 27.72 2.95 -0.85
CA PHE A 30 26.34 2.50 -0.94
C PHE A 30 26.23 1.37 -1.96
N LEU A 31 25.58 0.28 -1.58
CA LEU A 31 25.26 -0.85 -2.43
C LEU A 31 23.77 -1.20 -2.27
N SER A 32 23.14 -1.67 -3.34
CA SER A 32 21.78 -2.19 -3.30
C SER A 32 21.70 -3.52 -4.02
N PHE A 33 21.27 -4.56 -3.31
CA PHE A 33 21.11 -5.91 -3.83
C PHE A 33 19.63 -6.28 -3.93
N ARG A 34 19.27 -6.92 -5.04
CA ARG A 34 17.98 -7.55 -5.27
C ARG A 34 18.02 -8.98 -4.76
N ILE A 35 17.07 -9.31 -3.89
CA ILE A 35 16.94 -10.62 -3.28
C ILE A 35 15.52 -11.11 -3.49
N ILE A 36 15.37 -12.34 -3.98
CA ILE A 36 14.06 -12.95 -4.24
C ILE A 36 13.80 -13.95 -3.11
N ASP A 37 12.66 -13.81 -2.43
CA ASP A 37 12.26 -14.75 -1.38
C ASP A 37 11.67 -16.06 -1.94
N LYS A 38 11.42 -17.04 -1.07
CA LYS A 38 10.86 -18.34 -1.47
C LYS A 38 9.47 -18.28 -2.13
N LYS A 39 8.75 -17.15 -2.01
CA LYS A 39 7.44 -16.92 -2.64
C LYS A 39 7.56 -16.12 -3.93
N GLY A 40 8.77 -15.86 -4.41
CA GLY A 40 9.05 -15.11 -5.64
C GLY A 40 8.89 -13.60 -5.47
N ARG A 41 8.76 -13.09 -4.24
CA ARG A 41 8.68 -11.64 -3.99
C ARG A 41 10.09 -11.06 -4.07
N THR A 42 10.20 -9.93 -4.75
CA THR A 42 11.48 -9.21 -4.90
C THR A 42 11.64 -8.19 -3.78
N HIS A 43 12.78 -8.23 -3.11
CA HIS A 43 13.19 -7.33 -2.03
C HIS A 43 14.46 -6.60 -2.44
N ALA A 44 14.57 -5.32 -2.08
CA ALA A 44 15.79 -4.54 -2.24
C ALA A 44 16.44 -4.37 -0.87
N MET A 45 17.65 -4.90 -0.72
CA MET A 45 18.50 -4.71 0.46
C MET A 45 19.50 -3.62 0.14
N GLU A 46 19.52 -2.57 0.95
CA GLU A 46 20.45 -1.46 0.84
C GLU A 46 21.49 -1.56 1.94
N ILE A 47 22.75 -1.35 1.57
CA ILE A 47 23.91 -1.48 2.43
C ILE A 47 24.69 -0.17 2.36
N LEU A 48 24.95 0.42 3.52
CA LEU A 48 25.83 1.56 3.70
C LEU A 48 27.11 1.10 4.39
N LEU A 49 28.25 1.43 3.77
CA LEU A 49 29.59 1.08 4.19
C LEU A 49 30.33 2.35 4.59
N ASP A 50 30.90 2.34 5.79
CA ASP A 50 31.88 3.35 6.17
C ASP A 50 33.25 3.05 5.52
N LYS A 51 34.07 4.09 5.31
CA LYS A 51 35.42 3.96 4.73
C LYS A 51 36.38 3.13 5.59
N THR A 52 36.02 2.88 6.86
CA THR A 52 36.76 2.01 7.77
C THR A 52 36.32 0.55 7.74
N TYR A 53 35.34 0.18 6.90
CA TYR A 53 34.95 -1.21 6.65
C TYR A 53 36.17 -2.10 6.33
N PRO A 54 36.25 -3.33 6.87
CA PRO A 54 35.25 -4.05 7.68
C PRO A 54 35.35 -3.82 9.20
N LYS A 55 36.12 -2.83 9.67
CA LYS A 55 36.32 -2.60 11.13
C LYS A 55 35.02 -2.31 11.87
N PHE A 56 34.09 -1.61 11.21
CA PHE A 56 32.74 -1.36 11.71
C PHE A 56 31.72 -2.06 10.81
N PRO A 57 30.57 -2.49 11.39
CA PRO A 57 29.53 -3.16 10.63
C PRO A 57 28.95 -2.25 9.55
N PRO A 58 28.52 -2.82 8.41
CA PRO A 58 27.66 -2.11 7.49
C PRO A 58 26.32 -1.77 8.14
N SER A 59 25.70 -0.66 7.72
CA SER A 59 24.29 -0.40 8.03
C SER A 59 23.42 -0.99 6.94
N VAL A 60 22.33 -1.67 7.32
CA VAL A 60 21.41 -2.34 6.39
C VAL A 60 20.02 -1.73 6.49
N SER A 61 19.37 -1.50 5.35
CA SER A 61 17.97 -1.07 5.26
C SER A 61 17.24 -1.80 4.14
N ALA A 62 15.93 -1.98 4.31
CA ALA A 62 15.05 -2.59 3.31
C ALA A 62 13.58 -2.22 3.61
N ASP A 63 12.68 -2.43 2.64
CA ASP A 63 11.22 -2.31 2.82
C ASP A 63 10.66 -3.52 3.60
N VAL A 64 11.03 -3.63 4.87
CA VAL A 64 10.65 -4.71 5.78
C VAL A 64 10.07 -4.13 7.08
N PRO A 65 9.16 -4.82 7.80
CA PRO A 65 8.48 -4.25 8.97
C PRO A 65 9.42 -3.92 10.13
N TYR A 66 10.55 -4.60 10.21
CA TYR A 66 11.67 -4.31 11.10
C TYR A 66 12.94 -4.94 10.49
N ILE A 67 14.09 -4.33 10.77
CA ILE A 67 15.38 -4.87 10.33
C ILE A 67 15.90 -5.87 11.36
N PHE A 68 16.71 -6.83 10.91
CA PHE A 68 17.35 -7.80 11.78
C PHE A 68 18.55 -7.19 12.50
N ASP A 69 18.88 -7.74 13.67
CA ASP A 69 20.14 -7.43 14.34
C ASP A 69 21.27 -8.11 13.57
N LEU A 70 22.13 -7.31 12.92
CA LEU A 70 23.25 -7.82 12.13
C LEU A 70 24.33 -8.37 13.07
N GLU A 71 24.59 -9.67 12.98
CA GLU A 71 25.75 -10.28 13.62
C GLU A 71 27.00 -9.96 12.79
N TRP A 72 27.94 -9.20 13.37
CA TRP A 72 29.11 -8.70 12.65
C TRP A 72 30.44 -9.07 13.32
N SER A 73 31.41 -9.43 12.48
CA SER A 73 32.82 -9.47 12.86
C SER A 73 33.68 -9.02 11.67
N VAL A 74 34.91 -8.59 11.93
CA VAL A 74 35.83 -8.09 10.88
C VAL A 74 36.21 -9.14 9.81
N ASN A 75 35.92 -10.41 10.06
CA ASN A 75 36.15 -11.52 9.13
C ASN A 75 34.94 -11.79 8.22
N LEU A 76 33.77 -11.22 8.54
CA LEU A 76 32.58 -11.34 7.70
C LEU A 76 32.66 -10.39 6.52
N ARG A 77 31.97 -10.77 5.45
CA ARG A 77 31.94 -10.08 4.16
C ARG A 77 30.49 -9.83 3.72
N LEU A 78 30.29 -9.08 2.64
CA LEU A 78 28.94 -8.75 2.13
C LEU A 78 28.04 -9.97 1.91
N LYS A 79 28.59 -11.11 1.46
CA LYS A 79 27.81 -12.36 1.28
C LYS A 79 27.17 -12.84 2.58
N ASP A 80 27.84 -12.67 3.71
CA ASP A 80 27.35 -13.11 5.01
C ASP A 80 26.21 -12.20 5.48
N VAL A 81 26.31 -10.90 5.19
CA VAL A 81 25.23 -9.91 5.43
C VAL A 81 24.01 -10.25 4.58
N VAL A 82 24.20 -10.56 3.29
CA VAL A 82 23.13 -10.99 2.38
C VAL A 82 22.48 -12.29 2.86
N GLN A 83 23.26 -13.26 3.33
CA GLN A 83 22.76 -14.52 3.87
C GLN A 83 21.92 -14.29 5.14
N GLN A 84 22.37 -13.44 6.07
CA GLN A 84 21.59 -13.09 7.26
C GLN A 84 20.28 -12.39 6.88
N PHE A 85 20.30 -11.50 5.88
CA PHE A 85 19.08 -10.88 5.39
C PHE A 85 18.13 -11.90 4.74
N GLN A 86 18.62 -12.86 3.96
CA GLN A 86 17.79 -13.95 3.42
C GLN A 86 17.11 -14.75 4.55
N GLN A 87 17.84 -15.09 5.62
CA GLN A 87 17.26 -15.75 6.79
C GLN A 87 16.20 -14.88 7.49
N HIS A 88 16.39 -13.56 7.51
CA HIS A 88 15.39 -12.62 8.01
C HIS A 88 14.13 -12.61 7.14
N LEU A 89 14.28 -12.60 5.81
CA LEU A 89 13.15 -12.70 4.87
C LEU A 89 12.32 -13.98 5.10
N GLU A 90 12.98 -15.09 5.47
CA GLU A 90 12.30 -16.36 5.77
C GLU A 90 11.38 -16.28 7.00
N LYS A 91 11.78 -15.52 8.03
CA LYS A 91 10.96 -15.28 9.24
C LYS A 91 9.72 -14.44 8.93
N LEU A 92 9.79 -13.55 7.94
CA LEU A 92 8.72 -12.63 7.56
C LEU A 92 7.71 -13.21 6.57
N GLN A 93 7.86 -14.48 6.18
CA GLN A 93 7.02 -15.09 5.14
C GLN A 93 5.55 -15.19 5.54
N ASP A 94 5.27 -15.56 6.79
CA ASP A 94 3.90 -15.62 7.30
C ASP A 94 3.28 -14.22 7.37
N PHE A 95 4.07 -13.19 7.67
CA PHE A 95 3.60 -11.81 7.73
C PHE A 95 3.14 -11.32 6.37
N TRP A 96 4.00 -11.43 5.35
CA TRP A 96 3.63 -10.99 4.01
C TRP A 96 2.52 -11.84 3.39
N SER A 97 2.43 -13.13 3.73
CA SER A 97 1.33 -13.98 3.26
C SER A 97 0.00 -13.52 3.87
N THR A 98 -0.04 -13.20 5.16
CA THR A 98 -1.24 -12.60 5.80
C THR A 98 -1.62 -11.26 5.13
N LEU A 99 -0.65 -10.41 4.82
CA LEU A 99 -0.92 -9.14 4.13
C LEU A 99 -1.43 -9.36 2.70
N ASP A 100 -0.82 -10.28 1.95
CA ASP A 100 -1.24 -10.64 0.59
C ASP A 100 -2.69 -11.16 0.60
N ASP A 101 -3.06 -12.00 1.56
CA ASP A 101 -4.43 -12.51 1.72
C ASP A 101 -5.43 -11.38 1.98
N ILE A 102 -5.09 -10.42 2.85
CA ILE A 102 -5.91 -9.23 3.13
C ILE A 102 -6.04 -8.36 1.87
N ASP A 103 -4.94 -8.06 1.20
CA ASP A 103 -4.90 -7.17 0.03
C ASP A 103 -5.68 -7.74 -1.17
N GLN A 104 -5.65 -9.07 -1.32
CA GLN A 104 -6.43 -9.79 -2.32
C GLN A 104 -7.92 -9.88 -1.95
N SER A 105 -8.22 -10.11 -0.67
CA SER A 105 -9.58 -10.47 -0.26
C SER A 105 -10.46 -9.29 0.14
N LEU A 106 -9.88 -8.21 0.64
CA LEU A 106 -10.59 -7.08 1.22
C LEU A 106 -10.41 -5.81 0.39
N TRP A 107 -11.28 -4.81 0.62
CA TRP A 107 -11.12 -3.50 0.00
C TRP A 107 -10.18 -2.62 0.82
N VAL A 108 -8.88 -2.86 0.65
CA VAL A 108 -7.84 -2.01 1.22
C VAL A 108 -7.79 -0.66 0.50
N VAL A 109 -7.90 0.42 1.25
CA VAL A 109 -7.83 1.80 0.76
C VAL A 109 -6.48 2.46 1.06
N ASP A 110 -5.81 2.03 2.12
CA ASP A 110 -4.52 2.55 2.57
C ASP A 110 -3.70 1.42 3.25
N PRO A 111 -2.38 1.32 3.03
CA PRO A 111 -1.53 2.14 2.16
C PRO A 111 -1.71 1.85 0.65
N LYS A 112 -1.46 2.86 -0.19
CA LYS A 112 -1.24 2.69 -1.64
C LYS A 112 0.07 3.38 -2.05
N PRO A 113 1.05 2.71 -2.69
CA PRO A 113 1.15 1.27 -2.98
C PRO A 113 1.41 0.42 -1.72
N SER A 114 1.19 -0.89 -1.80
CA SER A 114 1.35 -1.84 -0.69
C SER A 114 2.85 -2.04 -0.37
N HIS A 115 3.39 -1.19 0.51
CA HIS A 115 4.73 -1.32 1.04
C HIS A 115 4.85 -2.55 1.93
N ARG A 116 5.99 -3.25 1.83
CA ARG A 116 6.26 -4.50 2.55
C ARG A 116 6.67 -4.25 4.01
N ALA A 117 7.07 -3.02 4.35
CA ALA A 117 7.27 -2.56 5.72
C ALA A 117 5.96 -2.22 6.45
N THR A 118 4.89 -1.87 5.73
CA THR A 118 3.67 -1.37 6.38
C THR A 118 2.85 -2.50 6.99
N SER A 119 2.75 -2.49 8.31
CA SER A 119 2.05 -3.48 9.13
C SER A 119 0.58 -3.20 9.36
N TYR A 120 0.03 -2.12 8.79
CA TYR A 120 -1.40 -1.83 8.89
C TYR A 120 -2.11 -1.91 7.54
N ARG A 121 -3.42 -2.13 7.58
CA ARG A 121 -4.33 -2.07 6.43
C ARG A 121 -5.62 -1.37 6.81
N GLN A 122 -5.93 -0.27 6.12
CA GLN A 122 -7.23 0.39 6.24
C GLN A 122 -8.19 -0.23 5.23
N ILE A 123 -9.25 -0.86 5.73
CA ILE A 123 -10.26 -1.55 4.94
C ILE A 123 -11.52 -0.70 4.89
N ASN A 124 -12.04 -0.49 3.68
CA ASN A 124 -13.36 0.09 3.47
C ASN A 124 -14.43 -0.97 3.71
N ILE A 125 -15.35 -0.68 4.62
CA ILE A 125 -16.48 -1.55 4.99
C ILE A 125 -17.83 -0.99 4.47
N GLY A 126 -17.80 0.01 3.60
CA GLY A 126 -18.93 0.72 2.99
C GLY A 126 -19.48 1.86 3.84
N ASN A 127 -20.27 2.76 3.24
CA ASN A 127 -20.91 3.92 3.89
C ASN A 127 -19.92 4.86 4.62
N ASP A 128 -18.79 5.20 3.99
CA ASP A 128 -17.74 6.05 4.60
C ASP A 128 -17.21 5.53 5.95
N CYS A 129 -17.29 4.21 6.14
CA CYS A 129 -16.79 3.53 7.31
C CYS A 129 -15.53 2.73 6.98
N PHE A 130 -14.58 2.75 7.91
CA PHE A 130 -13.28 2.12 7.74
C PHE A 130 -12.88 1.34 8.98
N VAL A 131 -12.10 0.28 8.77
CA VAL A 131 -11.41 -0.44 9.84
C VAL A 131 -9.92 -0.45 9.53
N MET A 132 -9.12 0.12 10.42
CA MET A 132 -7.68 -0.01 10.37
C MET A 132 -7.27 -1.24 11.17
N LEU A 133 -6.72 -2.23 10.48
CA LEU A 133 -6.08 -3.39 11.07
C LEU A 133 -4.61 -3.09 11.29
N SER A 134 -4.08 -3.36 12.49
CA SER A 134 -2.64 -3.44 12.73
C SER A 134 -2.25 -4.90 12.94
N ILE A 135 -1.38 -5.41 12.07
CA ILE A 135 -0.92 -6.79 12.04
C ILE A 135 0.45 -6.85 12.73
N ASN A 136 0.62 -7.74 13.70
CA ASN A 136 1.91 -7.94 14.33
C ASN A 136 2.85 -8.70 13.37
N ALA A 137 3.98 -8.09 12.99
CA ALA A 137 4.94 -8.72 12.09
C ALA A 137 5.63 -9.96 12.68
N ASN A 138 5.80 -10.00 14.01
CA ASN A 138 6.40 -11.14 14.72
C ASN A 138 5.39 -12.26 15.00
N ASP A 139 4.10 -11.95 15.05
CA ASP A 139 3.03 -12.95 15.21
C ASP A 139 1.83 -12.65 14.30
N PRO A 140 1.96 -12.84 12.97
CA PRO A 140 0.96 -12.38 12.00
C PRO A 140 -0.41 -13.06 12.09
N ARG A 141 -0.47 -14.20 12.78
CA ARG A 141 -1.73 -14.93 13.04
C ARG A 141 -2.36 -14.55 14.38
N SER A 142 -1.74 -13.67 15.18
CA SER A 142 -2.34 -13.16 16.40
C SER A 142 -3.57 -12.30 16.11
N LEU A 143 -4.37 -12.07 17.14
CA LEU A 143 -5.47 -11.11 17.09
C LEU A 143 -4.94 -9.72 16.67
N PRO A 144 -5.37 -9.14 15.54
CA PRO A 144 -4.92 -7.81 15.14
C PRO A 144 -5.53 -6.74 16.04
N GLU A 145 -4.84 -5.61 16.17
CA GLU A 145 -5.48 -4.41 16.71
C GLU A 145 -6.45 -3.84 15.66
N CYS A 146 -7.62 -3.39 16.10
CA CYS A 146 -8.64 -2.83 15.21
C CYS A 146 -9.09 -1.46 15.66
N ARG A 147 -8.93 -0.47 14.78
CA ARG A 147 -9.48 0.88 14.95
C ARG A 147 -10.62 1.11 13.97
N PHE A 148 -11.81 1.29 14.53
CA PHE A 148 -13.04 1.52 13.78
C PHE A 148 -13.30 3.01 13.60
N MET A 149 -13.47 3.46 12.35
CA MET A 149 -13.59 4.87 11.95
C MET A 149 -14.88 5.09 11.13
N GLY A 150 -15.54 6.23 11.34
CA GLY A 150 -16.80 6.61 10.69
C GLY A 150 -17.89 7.00 11.71
N SER A 151 -18.89 7.75 11.25
CA SER A 151 -20.01 8.27 12.05
C SER A 151 -21.26 7.38 12.02
N ASP A 152 -21.25 6.30 11.24
CA ASP A 152 -22.42 5.45 10.98
C ASP A 152 -22.75 4.50 12.17
N PRO A 153 -24.04 4.28 12.49
CA PRO A 153 -24.49 3.22 13.40
C PRO A 153 -23.86 1.84 13.15
N LYS A 154 -23.52 1.53 11.90
CA LYS A 154 -22.81 0.33 11.44
C LYS A 154 -21.43 0.18 12.08
N VAL A 155 -20.67 1.27 12.23
CA VAL A 155 -19.36 1.26 12.92
C VAL A 155 -19.53 0.90 14.38
N ASN A 156 -20.54 1.47 15.04
CA ASN A 156 -20.84 1.16 16.43
C ASN A 156 -21.34 -0.27 16.62
N LEU A 157 -22.10 -0.80 15.66
CA LEU A 157 -22.47 -2.22 15.65
C LEU A 157 -21.25 -3.11 15.52
N LEU A 158 -20.36 -2.85 14.55
CA LEU A 158 -19.13 -3.60 14.35
C LEU A 158 -18.23 -3.57 15.60
N ARG A 159 -18.07 -2.39 16.21
CA ARG A 159 -17.31 -2.23 17.47
C ARG A 159 -17.92 -3.05 18.62
N ARG A 160 -19.25 -3.12 18.72
CA ARG A 160 -19.94 -3.96 19.73
C ARG A 160 -19.78 -5.44 19.43
N THR A 161 -19.91 -5.85 18.18
CA THR A 161 -19.68 -7.23 17.73
C THR A 161 -18.25 -7.68 18.03
N TRP A 162 -17.28 -6.84 17.69
CA TRP A 162 -15.87 -7.01 18.04
C TRP A 162 -15.65 -7.26 19.53
N ARG A 163 -16.17 -6.36 20.39
CA ARG A 163 -16.01 -6.49 21.85
C ARG A 163 -16.60 -7.79 22.43
N ARG A 164 -17.57 -8.40 21.77
CA ARG A 164 -18.18 -9.67 22.20
C ARG A 164 -17.41 -10.89 21.72
N ASN A 165 -16.85 -10.82 20.52
CA ASN A 165 -16.35 -11.99 19.81
C ASN A 165 -14.82 -12.18 19.89
N TRP A 166 -14.08 -11.23 20.48
CA TRP A 166 -12.60 -11.22 20.42
C TRP A 166 -11.94 -12.44 21.05
N LYS A 167 -12.59 -13.02 22.06
CA LYS A 167 -12.13 -14.24 22.73
C LYS A 167 -12.22 -15.49 21.85
N GLY A 168 -12.93 -15.41 20.72
CA GLY A 168 -13.08 -16.51 19.77
C GLY A 168 -11.98 -16.57 18.70
N TRP A 169 -10.91 -15.77 18.83
CA TRP A 169 -9.79 -15.81 17.88
C TRP A 169 -8.98 -17.10 18.03
N ILE A 170 -8.86 -17.89 16.97
CA ILE A 170 -8.16 -19.17 16.97
C ILE A 170 -6.91 -19.04 16.10
N LYS A 171 -5.71 -19.08 16.71
CA LYS A 171 -4.44 -18.82 16.01
C LYS A 171 -4.18 -19.76 14.83
N ASP A 172 -4.63 -21.00 14.91
CA ASP A 172 -4.40 -22.03 13.88
C ASP A 172 -5.39 -21.96 12.71
N LYS A 173 -6.38 -21.07 12.77
CA LYS A 173 -7.33 -20.84 11.69
C LYS A 173 -6.79 -19.79 10.71
N LEU A 174 -7.21 -19.87 9.45
CA LEU A 174 -6.88 -18.86 8.45
C LEU A 174 -7.30 -17.46 8.94
N PHE A 175 -6.42 -16.48 8.76
CA PHE A 175 -6.60 -15.12 9.30
C PHE A 175 -7.92 -14.48 8.84
N LEU A 176 -8.26 -14.63 7.56
CA LEU A 176 -9.50 -14.12 7.00
C LEU A 176 -10.74 -14.84 7.54
N GLU A 177 -10.66 -16.15 7.78
CA GLU A 177 -11.78 -16.88 8.37
C GLU A 177 -12.04 -16.41 9.80
N ASN A 178 -10.99 -16.18 10.59
CA ASN A 178 -11.10 -15.55 11.89
C ASN A 178 -11.75 -14.17 11.77
N LEU A 179 -11.23 -13.27 10.92
CA LEU A 179 -11.80 -11.93 10.73
C LEU A 179 -13.29 -11.97 10.33
N SER A 180 -13.69 -12.90 9.46
CA SER A 180 -15.08 -13.02 9.01
C SER A 180 -16.04 -13.40 10.14
N LEU A 181 -15.66 -14.39 10.97
CA LEU A 181 -16.42 -14.77 12.16
C LEU A 181 -16.46 -13.64 13.18
N TYR A 182 -15.33 -12.95 13.29
CA TYR A 182 -15.10 -11.96 14.29
C TYR A 182 -15.91 -10.68 14.05
N TRP A 183 -15.96 -10.20 12.82
CA TRP A 183 -16.81 -9.07 12.41
C TRP A 183 -18.23 -9.47 12.03
N ARG A 184 -18.51 -10.78 11.90
CA ARG A 184 -19.75 -11.33 11.32
C ARG A 184 -20.05 -10.71 9.95
N LEU A 185 -19.01 -10.54 9.14
CA LEU A 185 -19.09 -9.97 7.80
C LEU A 185 -18.86 -11.05 6.76
N ASN A 186 -19.61 -10.99 5.67
CA ASN A 186 -19.32 -11.76 4.47
C ASN A 186 -18.39 -10.93 3.56
N PHE A 187 -17.15 -11.39 3.39
CA PHE A 187 -16.18 -10.71 2.54
C PHE A 187 -16.51 -10.79 1.04
N GLN A 188 -17.34 -11.75 0.62
CA GLN A 188 -17.82 -11.82 -0.77
C GLN A 188 -18.65 -10.59 -1.14
N ASP A 189 -19.46 -10.06 -0.21
CA ASP A 189 -20.27 -8.86 -0.46
C ASP A 189 -19.39 -7.60 -0.61
N LEU A 190 -18.32 -7.51 0.18
CA LEU A 190 -17.31 -6.45 0.05
C LEU A 190 -16.53 -6.54 -1.27
N GLN A 191 -16.25 -7.75 -1.77
CA GLN A 191 -15.63 -7.93 -3.07
C GLN A 191 -16.57 -7.59 -4.22
N MET A 192 -17.85 -8.00 -4.13
CA MET A 192 -18.86 -7.69 -5.15
C MET A 192 -19.12 -6.20 -5.27
N SER A 193 -19.25 -5.50 -4.14
CA SER A 193 -19.36 -4.03 -4.12
C SER A 193 -18.11 -3.36 -4.71
N ARG A 194 -16.90 -3.80 -4.35
CA ARG A 194 -15.64 -3.31 -4.96
C ARG A 194 -15.62 -3.51 -6.48
N ARG A 195 -16.05 -4.67 -6.98
CA ARG A 195 -16.11 -4.98 -8.42
C ARG A 195 -17.14 -4.12 -9.14
N MET A 196 -18.34 -3.96 -8.57
CA MET A 196 -19.38 -3.11 -9.13
C MET A 196 -18.94 -1.65 -9.20
N ILE A 197 -18.35 -1.12 -8.13
CA ILE A 197 -17.86 0.28 -8.10
C ILE A 197 -16.73 0.47 -9.12
N ARG A 198 -15.79 -0.47 -9.22
CA ARG A 198 -14.75 -0.42 -10.28
C ARG A 198 -15.36 -0.45 -11.67
N LYS A 199 -16.32 -1.34 -11.92
CA LYS A 199 -17.00 -1.44 -13.22
C LYS A 199 -17.77 -0.17 -13.56
N MET A 200 -18.51 0.39 -12.61
CA MET A 200 -19.21 1.67 -12.75
C MET A 200 -18.24 2.81 -13.02
N ASN A 201 -17.10 2.87 -12.32
CA ASN A 201 -16.07 3.89 -12.57
C ASN A 201 -15.50 3.77 -13.99
N VAL A 202 -15.19 2.55 -14.46
CA VAL A 202 -14.70 2.34 -15.83
C VAL A 202 -15.77 2.70 -16.86
N GLU A 203 -17.00 2.23 -16.71
CA GLU A 203 -18.11 2.58 -17.61
C GLU A 203 -18.39 4.08 -17.60
N PHE A 204 -18.35 4.72 -16.43
CA PHE A 204 -18.52 6.17 -16.30
C PHE A 204 -17.42 6.94 -17.04
N VAL A 205 -16.15 6.57 -16.81
CA VAL A 205 -15.00 7.18 -17.50
C VAL A 205 -15.12 6.97 -19.01
N MET A 206 -15.41 5.76 -19.47
CA MET A 206 -15.51 5.45 -20.90
C MET A 206 -16.72 6.10 -21.56
N ARG A 207 -17.84 6.25 -20.87
CA ARG A 207 -19.08 6.79 -21.46
C ARG A 207 -19.13 8.31 -21.41
N ASN A 208 -18.65 8.93 -20.34
CA ASN A 208 -18.83 10.37 -20.13
C ASN A 208 -17.53 11.15 -20.35
N ILE A 209 -16.38 10.63 -19.91
CA ILE A 209 -15.11 11.36 -19.98
C ILE A 209 -14.41 11.12 -21.33
N PHE A 210 -14.38 9.88 -21.82
CA PHE A 210 -13.67 9.53 -23.05
C PHE A 210 -14.16 10.30 -24.30
N PRO A 211 -15.48 10.51 -24.53
CA PRO A 211 -15.94 11.30 -25.68
C PRO A 211 -15.62 12.80 -25.55
N LEU A 212 -15.58 13.33 -24.32
CA LEU A 212 -15.14 14.71 -24.06
C LEU A 212 -13.65 14.86 -24.39
N MET A 213 -12.82 13.88 -23.99
CA MET A 213 -11.38 13.87 -24.29
C MET A 213 -11.07 13.80 -25.80
N MET A 214 -11.85 13.02 -26.56
CA MET A 214 -11.65 12.88 -28.02
C MET A 214 -12.03 14.13 -28.83
N ASN A 215 -12.81 15.05 -28.25
CA ASN A 215 -13.28 16.27 -28.91
C ASN A 215 -12.62 17.56 -28.36
N LEU A 216 -11.59 17.42 -27.51
CA LEU A 216 -10.89 18.54 -26.89
C LEU A 216 -9.80 19.11 -27.81
N GLU A 217 -10.11 20.16 -28.57
CA GLU A 217 -9.08 21.07 -29.12
C GLU A 217 -8.59 21.99 -27.99
N LEU A 218 -7.42 21.68 -27.42
CA LEU A 218 -6.78 22.50 -26.40
C LEU A 218 -6.24 23.80 -27.00
N ARG A 219 -7.03 24.88 -26.93
CA ARG A 219 -6.48 26.24 -27.02
C ARG A 219 -6.05 26.67 -25.62
N VAL A 220 -4.77 26.99 -25.47
CA VAL A 220 -4.17 27.40 -24.19
C VAL A 220 -4.89 28.65 -23.67
N GLY A 221 -5.73 28.47 -22.66
CA GLY A 221 -6.50 29.56 -22.06
C GLY A 221 -7.51 29.07 -21.04
N VAL A 222 -7.08 29.08 -19.77
CA VAL A 222 -7.88 29.05 -18.52
C VAL A 222 -8.58 27.72 -18.18
N GLU A 223 -8.48 27.33 -16.90
CA GLU A 223 -9.05 26.11 -16.29
C GLU A 223 -10.50 25.86 -16.72
N LEU A 224 -10.76 24.66 -17.23
CA LEU A 224 -12.11 24.19 -17.53
C LEU A 224 -12.62 23.37 -16.34
N ILE A 225 -13.61 23.87 -15.61
CA ILE A 225 -14.31 23.15 -14.54
C ILE A 225 -15.68 22.73 -15.07
N ILE A 226 -15.92 21.42 -15.20
CA ILE A 226 -17.22 20.87 -15.63
C ILE A 226 -17.94 20.28 -14.40
N PRO A 227 -19.00 20.93 -13.88
CA PRO A 227 -19.82 20.35 -12.83
C PRO A 227 -20.77 19.30 -13.41
N VAL A 228 -20.70 18.06 -12.92
CA VAL A 228 -21.64 16.98 -13.28
C VAL A 228 -22.47 16.61 -12.07
N ILE A 229 -23.79 16.82 -12.16
CA ILE A 229 -24.76 16.42 -11.14
C ILE A 229 -25.49 15.18 -11.66
N MET A 230 -25.35 14.05 -10.97
CA MET A 230 -26.14 12.84 -11.26
C MET A 230 -27.18 12.59 -10.17
N MET A 231 -28.45 12.46 -10.58
CA MET A 231 -29.47 11.86 -9.74
C MET A 231 -29.42 10.34 -9.93
N THR A 232 -29.03 9.60 -8.89
CA THR A 232 -29.11 8.14 -8.93
C THR A 232 -30.55 7.68 -8.68
N ALA A 233 -30.95 6.54 -9.26
CA ALA A 233 -32.25 5.90 -9.02
C ALA A 233 -32.46 5.42 -7.57
N VAL A 234 -31.47 5.63 -6.68
CA VAL A 234 -31.49 5.26 -5.26
C VAL A 234 -31.66 6.50 -4.35
N GLY A 235 -31.96 7.67 -4.91
CA GLY A 235 -32.26 8.88 -4.12
C GLY A 235 -31.04 9.57 -3.51
N LEU A 236 -29.82 9.16 -3.88
CA LEU A 236 -28.57 9.83 -3.50
C LEU A 236 -28.11 10.70 -4.69
N SER A 237 -27.94 12.00 -4.45
CA SER A 237 -27.22 12.89 -5.38
C SER A 237 -25.73 12.78 -5.10
N ILE A 238 -24.93 12.40 -6.09
CA ILE A 238 -23.47 12.41 -6.01
C ILE A 238 -22.98 13.46 -7.01
N ALA A 239 -22.24 14.45 -6.52
CA ALA A 239 -21.59 15.46 -7.35
C ALA A 239 -20.14 15.03 -7.67
N PHE A 240 -19.73 15.16 -8.92
CA PHE A 240 -18.35 14.93 -9.33
C PHE A 240 -17.72 16.26 -9.75
N VAL A 241 -16.49 16.53 -9.31
CA VAL A 241 -15.71 17.71 -9.72
C VAL A 241 -14.48 17.22 -10.50
N LEU A 242 -14.47 17.46 -11.81
CA LEU A 242 -13.30 17.22 -12.64
C LEU A 242 -12.45 18.49 -12.68
N GLY A 243 -11.23 18.43 -12.12
CA GLY A 243 -10.24 19.50 -12.22
C GLY A 243 -9.24 19.17 -13.34
N ILE A 244 -9.16 20.03 -14.35
CA ILE A 244 -8.19 19.88 -15.45
C ILE A 244 -7.09 20.92 -15.24
N GLY A 245 -5.89 20.45 -14.90
CA GLY A 245 -4.71 21.30 -14.70
C GLY A 245 -3.69 21.14 -15.83
N TYR A 246 -3.06 22.24 -16.23
CA TYR A 246 -1.94 22.25 -17.17
C TYR A 246 -0.66 22.67 -16.43
N VAL A 247 0.35 21.80 -16.41
CA VAL A 247 1.67 22.14 -15.87
C VAL A 247 2.66 22.22 -17.03
N PRO A 248 3.06 23.44 -17.47
CA PRO A 248 4.10 23.55 -18.48
C PRO A 248 5.46 23.15 -17.89
N SER A 249 6.04 22.06 -18.39
CA SER A 249 7.45 21.73 -18.17
C SER A 249 8.27 22.19 -19.37
N LEU A 250 9.32 22.97 -19.13
CA LEU A 250 10.19 23.53 -20.17
C LEU A 250 11.25 22.54 -20.69
N GLN A 251 11.38 21.34 -20.11
CA GLN A 251 12.48 20.41 -20.44
C GLN A 251 12.04 19.02 -20.94
N GLN A 252 10.77 18.67 -20.80
CA GLN A 252 10.17 17.45 -21.36
C GLN A 252 8.77 17.84 -21.80
N GLY A 253 8.44 17.60 -23.07
CA GLY A 253 7.23 18.11 -23.73
C GLY A 253 5.96 18.08 -22.87
N SER A 254 5.05 19.03 -23.14
CA SER A 254 3.86 19.28 -22.34
C SER A 254 3.09 17.99 -21.99
N HIS A 255 3.07 17.62 -20.72
CA HIS A 255 2.23 16.53 -20.21
C HIS A 255 0.93 17.13 -19.66
N LEU A 256 -0.22 16.72 -20.23
CA LEU A 256 -1.51 16.98 -19.60
C LEU A 256 -1.64 16.06 -18.39
N MET A 257 -1.88 16.63 -17.21
CA MET A 257 -2.14 15.87 -15.99
C MET A 257 -3.65 15.94 -15.69
N PHE A 258 -4.31 14.78 -15.68
CA PHE A 258 -5.73 14.69 -15.33
C PHE A 258 -5.87 14.33 -13.85
N CYS A 259 -6.51 15.20 -13.06
CA CYS A 259 -6.80 14.94 -11.66
C CYS A 259 -8.32 14.80 -11.47
N LEU A 260 -8.80 13.56 -11.29
CA LEU A 260 -10.20 13.32 -10.94
C LEU A 260 -10.36 13.33 -9.41
N GLY A 261 -11.00 14.36 -8.88
CA GLY A 261 -11.38 14.45 -7.46
C GLY A 261 -12.80 13.95 -7.24
N ILE A 262 -13.01 13.11 -6.23
CA ILE A 262 -14.36 12.73 -5.78
C ILE A 262 -14.73 13.64 -4.60
N VAL A 263 -15.81 14.42 -4.73
CA VAL A 263 -16.35 15.21 -3.63
C VAL A 263 -17.75 14.68 -3.31
N HIS A 264 -17.87 13.85 -2.27
CA HIS A 264 -19.17 13.42 -1.79
C HIS A 264 -19.88 14.59 -1.08
N THR A 265 -21.03 15.01 -1.61
CA THR A 265 -21.96 15.91 -0.91
C THR A 265 -23.30 15.21 -0.75
N VAL A 266 -23.66 14.88 0.49
CA VAL A 266 -24.98 14.33 0.83
C VAL A 266 -25.92 15.49 1.10
N GLN A 267 -26.84 15.79 0.18
CA GLN A 267 -27.92 16.74 0.43
C GLN A 267 -29.03 16.00 1.20
N SER A 268 -29.11 16.19 2.51
CA SER A 268 -30.27 15.76 3.28
C SER A 268 -31.48 16.61 2.85
N ARG A 269 -32.57 15.95 2.43
CA ARG A 269 -33.85 16.64 2.23
C ARG A 269 -34.31 17.17 3.59
N LEU A 270 -34.19 18.48 3.82
CA LEU A 270 -35.02 19.17 4.79
C LEU A 270 -36.47 18.96 4.35
N GLN A 271 -37.20 18.10 5.07
CA GLN A 271 -38.66 18.03 4.93
C GLN A 271 -39.21 19.39 5.36
N SER A 272 -39.71 20.15 4.39
CA SER A 272 -40.54 21.32 4.65
C SER A 272 -41.78 20.86 5.40
N ILE A 273 -41.87 21.21 6.67
CA ILE A 273 -43.12 21.25 7.42
C ILE A 273 -44.03 22.27 6.71
N SER A 274 -45.07 21.80 6.04
CA SER A 274 -46.18 22.66 5.61
C SER A 274 -47.30 22.52 6.63
N MET A 275 -47.47 23.55 7.46
CA MET A 275 -48.72 23.81 8.19
C MET A 275 -49.87 23.96 7.19
N LEU A 276 -50.92 23.17 7.38
CA LEU A 276 -52.32 23.55 7.24
C LEU A 276 -53.11 22.75 8.29
#